data_AF-A0A925QW81-F1
#
_entry.id   AF-A0A925QW81-F1
#
_cell.length_a   1.000
_cell.length_b   1.000
_cell.length_c   1.000
_cell.angle_alpha   90.00
_cell.angle_beta   90.00
_cell.angle_gamma   90.00
#
_symmetry.space_group_name_H-M   'P 1'
#
loop_
_entity.id
_entity.type
_entity.pdbx_description
1 polymer ?
#
loop_
_entity_poly.entity_id
_entity_poly.type
_entity_poly.pdbx_seq_one_letter_code
_entity_poly.pdbx_strand_id
1 'polypeptide(L)'
;MSDNNKLAILSFISSNAGPGEPARLSFHTLGKELGLSKMQLDTLLTELNKGRFISKYAKKGVDGFTVEINQKGMDAIEDQSFI
;
A
#
# COMPACT_ATOMS: atom_id res chain seq x y z
N MET A 1 -4.62 2.63 -15.50
CA MET A 1 -5.38 1.74 -14.58
C MET A 1 -4.57 1.34 -13.35
N SER A 2 -3.25 1.09 -13.43
CA SER A 2 -2.44 0.74 -12.25
C SER A 2 -2.33 1.84 -11.19
N ASP A 3 -2.33 3.12 -11.59
CA ASP A 3 -2.11 4.24 -10.66
C ASP A 3 -3.28 4.42 -9.68
N ASN A 4 -4.53 4.37 -10.14
CA ASN A 4 -5.69 4.42 -9.23
C ASN A 4 -5.65 3.30 -8.17
N ASN A 5 -5.20 2.10 -8.54
CA ASN A 5 -5.08 0.99 -7.60
C ASN A 5 -3.95 1.25 -6.58
N LYS A 6 -2.82 1.82 -7.03
CA LYS A 6 -1.72 2.22 -6.14
C LYS A 6 -2.18 3.29 -5.14
N LEU A 7 -2.94 4.29 -5.58
CA LEU A 7 -3.49 5.34 -4.71
C LEU A 7 -4.47 4.75 -3.70
N ALA A 8 -5.36 3.86 -4.15
CA ALA A 8 -6.30 3.20 -3.26
C ALA A 8 -5.61 2.36 -2.20
N ILE A 9 -4.54 1.62 -2.56
CA ILE A 9 -3.69 0.89 -1.59
C ILE A 9 -3.05 1.86 -0.60
N LEU A 10 -2.42 2.93 -1.07
CA LEU A 10 -1.77 3.92 -0.20
C LEU A 10 -2.78 4.60 0.73
N SER A 11 -3.95 5.00 0.22
CA SER A 11 -5.06 5.58 0.99
C SER A 11 -5.52 4.62 2.09
N PHE A 12 -5.73 3.35 1.76
CA PHE A 12 -6.09 2.33 2.74
C PHE A 12 -5.03 2.16 3.83
N ILE A 13 -3.74 2.14 3.45
CA ILE A 13 -2.63 2.07 4.41
C ILE A 13 -2.62 3.30 5.32
N SER A 14 -2.74 4.50 4.74
CA SER A 14 -2.72 5.77 5.49
C SER A 14 -3.87 5.91 6.48
N SER A 15 -5.03 5.30 6.18
CA SER A 15 -6.17 5.23 7.10
C SER A 15 -5.92 4.32 8.31
N ASN A 16 -4.95 3.40 8.22
CA ASN A 16 -4.63 2.43 9.26
C ASN A 16 -3.30 2.74 9.98
N ALA A 17 -2.42 3.56 9.40
CA ALA A 17 -1.15 3.98 10.01
C ALA A 17 -0.67 5.32 9.48
N GLY A 18 -0.06 6.11 10.36
CA GLY A 18 0.58 7.37 10.02
C GLY A 18 1.93 7.22 9.28
N PRO A 19 2.51 8.32 8.81
CA PRO A 19 3.81 8.32 8.13
C PRO A 19 4.91 7.82 9.07
N GLY A 20 5.66 6.82 8.63
CA GLY A 20 6.70 6.17 9.42
C GLY A 20 6.19 5.18 10.46
N GLU A 21 4.88 4.94 10.54
CA GLU A 21 4.31 3.92 11.41
C GLU A 21 4.01 2.62 10.64
N PRO A 22 4.45 1.46 11.15
CA PRO A 22 4.18 0.19 10.50
C PRO A 22 2.73 -0.25 10.72
N ALA A 23 1.95 -0.29 9.63
CA ALA A 23 0.62 -0.88 9.58
C ALA A 23 0.70 -2.41 9.39
N ARG A 24 -0.12 -3.16 10.12
CA ARG A 24 -0.35 -4.59 9.85
C ARG A 24 -1.68 -4.77 9.14
N LEU A 25 -1.62 -5.29 7.93
CA LEU A 25 -2.77 -5.47 7.05
C LEU A 25 -2.82 -6.91 6.52
N SER A 26 -3.98 -7.28 5.96
CA SER A 26 -4.23 -8.58 5.35
C SER A 26 -4.48 -8.45 3.86
N PHE A 27 -3.86 -9.32 3.05
CA PHE A 27 -4.08 -9.38 1.61
C PHE A 27 -5.53 -9.71 1.29
N HIS A 28 -6.19 -10.55 2.10
CA HIS A 28 -7.61 -10.84 1.93
C HIS A 28 -8.46 -9.57 2.06
N THR A 29 -8.30 -8.80 3.14
CA THR A 29 -9.08 -7.58 3.38
C THR A 29 -8.86 -6.56 2.27
N LEU A 30 -7.59 -6.26 1.98
CA LEU A 30 -7.21 -5.29 0.94
C LEU A 30 -7.69 -5.75 -0.45
N GLY A 31 -7.58 -7.04 -0.75
CA GLY A 31 -8.00 -7.62 -2.03
C GLY A 31 -9.51 -7.63 -2.22
N LYS A 32 -10.26 -7.85 -1.13
CA LYS A 32 -11.72 -7.78 -1.15
C LYS A 32 -12.22 -6.36 -1.35
N GLU A 33 -11.59 -5.38 -0.72
CA GLU A 33 -11.98 -3.98 -0.83
C GLU A 33 -11.67 -3.39 -2.21
N LEU A 34 -10.50 -3.72 -2.77
CA LEU A 34 -10.07 -3.23 -4.08
C LEU A 34 -10.49 -4.12 -5.26
N GLY A 35 -11.05 -5.31 -4.99
CA GLY A 35 -11.35 -6.31 -6.02
C GLY A 35 -10.09 -6.87 -6.71
N LEU A 36 -8.95 -6.86 -6.03
CA LEU A 36 -7.65 -7.25 -6.58
C LEU A 36 -7.20 -8.61 -6.05
N SER A 37 -6.54 -9.37 -6.92
CA SER A 37 -5.90 -10.62 -6.52
C SER A 37 -4.66 -10.37 -5.67
N LYS A 38 -4.35 -11.28 -4.75
CA LYS A 38 -3.12 -11.21 -3.92
C LYS A 38 -1.85 -10.99 -4.76
N MET A 39 -1.76 -11.63 -5.92
CA MET A 39 -0.61 -11.47 -6.83
C MET A 39 -0.51 -10.03 -7.37
N GLN A 40 -1.64 -9.42 -7.72
CA GLN A 40 -1.67 -8.03 -8.18
C GLN A 40 -1.31 -7.06 -7.05
N LEU A 41 -1.89 -7.26 -5.87
CA LEU A 41 -1.54 -6.47 -4.68
C LEU A 41 -0.05 -6.55 -4.37
N ASP A 42 0.53 -7.75 -4.46
CA ASP A 42 1.95 -7.95 -4.23
C ASP A 42 2.83 -7.20 -5.24
N THR A 43 2.47 -7.25 -6.52
CA THR A 43 3.13 -6.47 -7.57
C THR A 43 3.04 -4.98 -7.28
N LEU A 44 1.85 -4.47 -6.97
CA LEU A 44 1.62 -3.04 -6.71
C LEU A 44 2.36 -2.57 -5.46
N LEU A 45 2.32 -3.33 -4.36
CA LEU A 45 3.07 -3.03 -3.13
C LEU A 45 4.59 -3.05 -3.38
N THR A 46 5.07 -3.99 -4.19
CA THR A 46 6.48 -4.03 -4.59
C THR A 46 6.88 -2.80 -5.42
N GLU A 47 6.02 -2.36 -6.35
CA GLU A 47 6.25 -1.13 -7.12
C GLU A 47 6.23 0.11 -6.22
N LEU A 48 5.29 0.21 -5.28
CA LEU A 48 5.21 1.30 -4.31
C LEU A 48 6.48 1.37 -3.44
N ASN A 49 7.01 0.22 -3.04
CA ASN A 49 8.27 0.13 -2.30
C ASN A 49 9.45 0.60 -3.15
N LYS A 50 9.53 0.16 -4.42
CA LYS A 50 10.56 0.62 -5.36
C LYS A 50 10.47 2.14 -5.61
N GLY A 51 9.27 2.68 -5.69
CA GLY A 51 9.01 4.12 -5.85
C GLY A 51 9.25 4.96 -4.59
N ARG A 52 9.62 4.31 -3.46
CA ARG A 52 9.81 4.91 -2.13
C ARG A 52 8.56 5.56 -1.54
N PHE A 53 7.37 5.20 -2.03
CA PHE A 53 6.10 5.65 -1.46
C PHE A 53 5.81 4.95 -0.12
N ILE A 54 6.26 3.71 0.01
CA ILE A 54 6.30 2.98 1.28
C ILE A 54 7.76 2.72 1.65
N SER A 55 8.10 2.84 2.93
CA SER A 55 9.45 2.58 3.47
C SER A 55 9.70 1.10 3.68
N LYS A 56 8.64 0.36 3.99
CA LYS A 56 8.75 -1.03 4.38
C LYS A 56 7.58 -1.81 3.84
N TYR A 57 7.89 -2.98 3.31
CA TYR A 57 6.91 -3.98 2.94
C TYR A 57 7.46 -5.37 3.31
N ALA A 58 6.81 -6.03 4.25
CA ALA A 58 7.22 -7.32 4.77
C ALA A 58 6.01 -8.25 4.88
N LYS A 59 6.01 -9.34 4.12
CA LYS A 59 4.96 -10.36 4.21
C LYS A 59 5.08 -11.12 5.53
N LYS A 60 3.96 -11.36 6.20
CA LYS A 60 3.87 -12.18 7.41
C LYS A 60 2.88 -13.31 7.19
N GLY A 61 3.43 -14.49 6.88
CA GLY A 61 2.64 -15.69 6.63
C GLY A 61 1.92 -15.65 5.28
N VAL A 62 0.78 -16.34 5.21
CA VAL A 62 0.04 -16.52 3.95
C VAL A 62 -0.88 -15.35 3.65
N ASP A 63 -1.43 -14.69 4.67
CA ASP A 63 -2.42 -13.62 4.49
C ASP A 63 -1.99 -12.25 5.03
N GLY A 64 -1.14 -12.21 6.07
CA GLY A 64 -0.71 -10.95 6.67
C GLY A 64 0.47 -10.31 5.94
N PHE A 65 0.55 -8.99 6.01
CA PHE A 65 1.75 -8.24 5.70
C PHE A 65 1.85 -7.00 6.59
N THR A 66 3.08 -6.52 6.77
CA THR A 66 3.39 -5.26 7.43
C THR A 66 3.87 -4.28 6.39
N VAL A 67 3.31 -3.09 6.38
CA VAL A 67 3.66 -2.01 5.46
C VAL A 67 3.82 -0.71 6.22
N GLU A 68 4.78 0.11 5.83
CA GLU A 68 5.04 1.40 6.44
C GLU A 68 5.00 2.45 5.34
N ILE A 69 4.05 3.38 5.42
CA ILE A 69 3.92 4.47 4.46
C ILE A 69 4.92 5.58 4.79
N ASN A 70 5.53 6.17 3.76
CA ASN A 70 6.40 7.33 3.91
C ASN A 70 5.65 8.63 3.66
N GLN A 71 6.29 9.73 4.04
CA GLN A 71 5.82 11.08 3.69
C GLN A 71 5.52 11.21 2.20
N LYS A 72 6.39 10.73 1.32
CA LYS A 72 6.15 10.70 -0.14
C LYS A 72 4.87 9.93 -0.53
N GLY A 73 4.56 8.84 0.17
CA GLY A 73 3.33 8.08 -0.05
C GLY A 73 2.09 8.85 0.39
N MET A 74 2.20 9.58 1.51
CA MET A 74 1.13 10.46 2.01
C MET A 74 0.88 11.63 1.05
N ASP A 75 1.93 12.33 0.63
CA ASP A 75 1.85 13.43 -0.34
C ASP A 75 1.18 12.96 -1.66
N ALA A 76 1.52 11.75 -2.14
CA ALA A 76 0.88 11.20 -3.34
C ALA A 76 -0.63 10.94 -3.18
N ILE A 77 -1.08 10.61 -1.96
CA ILE A 77 -2.52 10.46 -1.66
C ILE A 77 -3.20 11.83 -1.63
N GLU A 78 -2.60 12.81 -0.95
CA GLU A 78 -3.14 14.17 -0.82
C GLU A 78 -3.24 14.87 -2.18
N ASP A 79 -2.21 14.76 -3.02
CA ASP A 79 -2.17 15.33 -4.36
C ASP A 79 -3.02 14.51 -5.36
N GLN A 80 -3.51 13.34 -4.95
CA GLN A 80 -4.17 12.31 -5.80
C GLN A 80 -3.36 11.97 -7.05
N SER A 81 -2.04 12.08 -6.97
CA SER A 81 -1.15 12.05 -8.11
C SER A 81 0.22 11.52 -7.72
N PHE A 82 0.84 10.76 -8.64
CA PHE A 82 2.19 10.20 -8.46
C PHE A 82 3.28 11.08 -9.09
N ILE A 83 3.14 12.41 -8.98
CA ILE A 83 4.05 13.38 -9.60
C ILE A 83 5.48 13.23 -9.05
#